data_AF-A0A434AUS2-F1
#
_entry.id   AF-A0A434AUS2-F1
#
_cell.length_a   1.000
_cell.length_b   1.000
_cell.length_c   1.000
_cell.angle_alpha   90.00
_cell.angle_beta   90.00
_cell.angle_gamma   90.00
#
_symmetry.space_group_name_H-M   'P 1'
#
loop_
_entity.id
_entity.type
_entity.pdbx_description
1 polymer ?
#
loop_
_entity_poly.entity_id
_entity_poly.type
_entity_poly.pdbx_seq_one_letter_code
_entity_poly.pdbx_strand_id
1 'polypeptide(L)'
;MKKRIGNELFRFMITMLVLIAMIAMVGLICIQVLKGTSNKIVVEYLELNAIQKLKYSFHVMTDSAHDYILLKRPKDKQQFIQQSNRTFAYLQDLKVVLSSTHSKRMLIQFEKHLNGFRSSIDDIANDNLSRGELIDKADILIRRANHELDKLFGETKREINEYIHTNRVASRHTTISIFILALLLIISSSIWGTRFVKKIIKAIKLLVRSTIKAEAGDLSVRAENISDDEIGELAIYFNRMIESLDRTTVSRDYLDNVLKSMFDAVVVSDINGKILSLNQATLHLLDFQEMELIGQPINKIFYHDEDSPQNSKDPNCVKQALRGDRFSQQKYYRTKSGKPIPVLFSCSAFRDNLGNTKGIVFAAHDISEREKIRLELESSRKERLIAINEAQEEERMRIATEIHDGLGQMLTGISYSVDNYFMDQFENNDPIKNKLHLLHDQIDAAIQESRSIAYDLIPILLKDFGLIVAVNNLITQTNEQGGIKVRFDAFNYPNRLDEKLEKVLYRVIQEALNNILKHSKARMANIQIVKHEDMLSLSIEDDGLGFDLTKTKKKSSKGGIGLMSMKERVQAFNGNISIHSSPNNGVEILIEIPLNL
;
A
#
# COMPACT_ATOMS: atom_id res chain seq x y z
N MET A 1 15.61 -13.20 -28.78
CA MET A 1 14.42 -14.04 -28.53
C MET A 1 13.48 -14.17 -29.74
N LYS A 2 13.42 -13.19 -30.66
CA LYS A 2 12.98 -13.33 -32.09
C LYS A 2 13.51 -14.57 -32.87
N LYS A 3 14.54 -15.27 -32.39
CA LYS A 3 15.21 -16.37 -33.08
C LYS A 3 14.42 -17.69 -33.10
N ARG A 4 13.66 -18.07 -32.06
CA ARG A 4 13.11 -19.46 -31.99
C ARG A 4 11.75 -19.65 -32.66
N ILE A 5 10.82 -18.71 -32.52
CA ILE A 5 9.55 -18.70 -33.29
C ILE A 5 9.83 -18.34 -34.74
N GLY A 6 10.72 -17.35 -34.95
CA GLY A 6 11.28 -17.03 -36.26
C GLY A 6 11.82 -18.27 -36.95
N ASN A 7 12.64 -19.10 -36.30
CA ASN A 7 13.24 -20.26 -36.96
C ASN A 7 12.25 -21.30 -37.51
N GLU A 8 11.15 -21.58 -36.80
CA GLU A 8 10.15 -22.56 -37.26
C GLU A 8 9.33 -21.99 -38.43
N LEU A 9 8.81 -20.76 -38.31
CA LEU A 9 8.12 -20.06 -39.41
C LEU A 9 9.04 -19.81 -40.61
N PHE A 10 10.31 -19.50 -40.36
CA PHE A 10 11.32 -19.29 -41.38
C PHE A 10 11.67 -20.59 -42.10
N ARG A 11 11.80 -21.71 -41.37
CA ARG A 11 11.94 -23.05 -41.97
C ARG A 11 10.75 -23.40 -42.84
N PHE A 12 9.53 -23.15 -42.36
CA PHE A 12 8.31 -23.32 -43.17
C PHE A 12 8.37 -22.51 -44.47
N MET A 13 8.64 -21.21 -44.36
CA MET A 13 8.69 -20.30 -45.51
C MET A 13 9.76 -20.73 -46.52
N ILE A 14 10.95 -21.14 -46.06
CA ILE A 14 11.99 -21.68 -46.93
C ILE A 14 11.51 -22.95 -47.63
N THR A 15 10.91 -23.91 -46.90
CA THR A 15 10.43 -25.15 -47.53
C THR A 15 9.35 -24.91 -48.58
N MET A 16 8.45 -23.95 -48.35
CA MET A 16 7.43 -23.54 -49.32
C MET A 16 8.07 -22.90 -50.55
N LEU A 17 9.02 -21.97 -50.35
CA LEU A 17 9.69 -21.26 -51.44
C LEU A 17 10.48 -22.23 -52.32
N VAL A 18 11.20 -23.19 -51.72
CA VAL A 18 11.92 -24.24 -52.45
C VAL A 18 10.95 -25.09 -53.27
N LEU A 19 9.83 -25.54 -52.70
CA LEU A 19 8.83 -26.33 -53.44
C LEU A 19 8.21 -25.56 -54.61
N ILE A 20 7.86 -24.29 -54.40
CA ILE A 20 7.34 -23.41 -55.47
C ILE A 20 8.39 -23.21 -56.57
N ALA A 21 9.65 -22.97 -56.19
CA ALA A 21 10.75 -22.83 -57.15
C ALA A 21 10.97 -24.11 -57.96
N MET A 22 10.87 -25.29 -57.35
CA MET A 22 10.94 -26.57 -58.05
C MET A 22 9.78 -26.75 -59.04
N ILE A 23 8.55 -26.38 -58.67
CA ILE A 23 7.40 -26.42 -59.59
C ILE A 23 7.65 -25.53 -60.81
N ALA A 24 8.12 -24.29 -60.58
CA ALA A 24 8.43 -23.35 -61.65
C ALA A 24 9.55 -23.88 -62.56
N MET A 25 10.61 -24.45 -61.98
CA MET A 25 11.73 -25.03 -62.72
C MET A 25 11.29 -26.20 -63.62
N VAL A 26 10.47 -27.12 -63.08
CA VAL A 26 9.92 -28.25 -63.86
C VAL A 26 9.03 -27.76 -65.00
N GLY A 27 8.24 -26.70 -64.78
CA GLY A 27 7.44 -26.06 -65.82
C GLY A 27 8.30 -25.45 -66.93
N LEU A 28 9.36 -24.72 -66.58
CA LEU A 28 10.27 -24.10 -67.54
C LEU A 28 11.00 -25.15 -68.41
N ILE A 29 11.47 -26.24 -67.80
CA ILE A 29 12.11 -27.34 -68.53
C ILE A 29 11.13 -27.95 -69.55
N CYS A 30 9.87 -28.16 -69.16
CA CYS A 30 8.83 -28.65 -70.06
C CYS A 30 8.59 -27.72 -71.25
N ILE A 31 8.44 -26.41 -70.98
CA ILE A 31 8.24 -25.40 -72.02
C ILE A 31 9.42 -25.40 -72.99
N GLN A 32 10.65 -25.50 -72.48
CA GLN A 32 11.86 -25.52 -73.31
C GLN A 32 11.90 -26.77 -74.21
N VAL A 33 11.56 -27.95 -73.66
CA VAL A 33 11.49 -29.21 -74.43
C VAL A 33 10.40 -29.13 -75.50
N LEU A 34 9.18 -28.73 -75.12
CA LEU A 34 8.03 -28.61 -76.03
C LEU A 34 8.30 -27.61 -77.15
N LYS A 35 8.92 -26.46 -76.83
CA LYS A 35 9.29 -25.46 -77.84
C LYS A 35 10.32 -26.01 -78.82
N GLY A 36 11.35 -26.70 -78.32
CA GLY A 36 12.41 -27.26 -79.15
C GLY A 36 11.91 -28.31 -80.14
N THR A 37 11.10 -29.26 -79.67
CA THR A 37 10.49 -30.31 -80.49
C THR A 37 9.38 -29.78 -81.39
N SER A 38 8.55 -28.83 -80.95
CA SER A 38 7.49 -28.24 -81.78
C SER A 38 8.08 -27.53 -82.98
N ASN A 39 9.19 -26.80 -82.81
CA ASN A 39 9.90 -26.17 -83.92
C ASN A 39 10.40 -27.21 -84.93
N LYS A 40 10.95 -28.33 -84.45
CA LYS A 40 11.39 -29.43 -85.32
C LYS A 40 10.22 -30.09 -86.08
N ILE A 41 9.10 -30.35 -85.40
CA ILE A 41 7.89 -30.89 -86.05
C ILE A 41 7.42 -29.98 -87.19
N VAL A 42 7.43 -28.66 -87.01
CA VAL A 42 7.04 -27.72 -88.06
C VAL A 42 7.97 -27.83 -89.27
N VAL A 43 9.28 -27.91 -89.07
CA VAL A 43 10.26 -28.08 -90.16
C VAL A 43 10.04 -29.41 -90.88
N GLU A 44 9.99 -30.53 -90.16
CA GLU A 44 9.78 -31.85 -90.78
C GLU A 44 8.43 -31.96 -91.49
N TYR A 45 7.39 -31.30 -90.97
CA TYR A 45 6.08 -31.26 -91.64
C TYR A 45 6.15 -30.51 -92.98
N LEU A 46 6.91 -29.41 -93.05
CA LEU A 46 7.14 -28.69 -94.30
C LEU A 46 7.95 -29.54 -95.29
N GLU A 47 8.96 -30.28 -94.81
CA GLU A 47 9.70 -31.25 -95.62
C GLU A 47 8.78 -32.35 -96.15
N LEU A 48 7.97 -32.97 -95.29
CA LEU A 48 7.03 -34.03 -95.67
C LEU A 48 6.05 -33.56 -96.75
N ASN A 49 5.52 -32.34 -96.61
CA ASN A 49 4.62 -31.74 -97.60
C ASN A 49 5.34 -31.47 -98.94
N ALA A 50 6.58 -30.99 -98.91
CA ALA A 50 7.38 -30.79 -100.11
C ALA A 50 7.74 -32.12 -100.81
N ILE A 51 8.10 -33.16 -100.04
CA ILE A 51 8.32 -34.52 -100.53
C ILE A 51 7.05 -35.08 -101.18
N GLN A 52 5.88 -34.86 -100.57
CA GLN A 52 4.60 -35.32 -101.11
C GLN A 52 4.27 -34.64 -102.46
N LYS A 53 4.51 -33.33 -102.57
CA LYS A 53 4.36 -32.59 -103.84
C LYS A 53 5.33 -33.11 -104.91
N LEU A 54 6.59 -33.36 -104.54
CA LEU A 54 7.59 -33.92 -105.45
C LEU A 54 7.20 -35.33 -105.90
N LYS A 55 6.77 -36.20 -104.98
CA LYS A 55 6.33 -37.57 -105.29
C LYS A 55 5.13 -37.58 -106.23
N TYR A 56 4.14 -36.71 -106.00
CA TYR A 56 3.00 -36.56 -106.92
C TYR A 56 3.45 -36.09 -108.30
N SER A 57 4.28 -35.04 -108.37
CA SER A 57 4.80 -34.53 -109.65
C SER A 57 5.64 -35.57 -110.39
N PHE A 58 6.47 -36.32 -109.66
CA PHE A 58 7.29 -37.40 -110.22
C PHE A 58 6.40 -38.48 -110.83
N HIS A 59 5.34 -38.91 -110.15
CA HIS A 59 4.39 -39.89 -110.69
C HIS A 59 3.71 -39.40 -111.97
N VAL A 60 3.20 -38.17 -111.99
CA VAL A 60 2.61 -37.55 -113.19
C VAL A 60 3.64 -37.45 -114.34
N MET A 61 4.90 -37.15 -114.01
CA MET A 61 5.99 -37.12 -114.99
C MET A 61 6.29 -38.52 -115.53
N THR A 62 6.38 -39.56 -114.70
CA THR A 62 6.63 -40.93 -115.16
C THR A 62 5.50 -41.44 -116.04
N ASP A 63 4.25 -41.11 -115.72
CA ASP A 63 3.09 -41.50 -116.54
C ASP A 63 3.14 -40.80 -117.91
N SER A 64 3.44 -39.50 -117.94
CA SER A 64 3.59 -38.76 -119.21
C SER A 64 4.78 -39.26 -120.05
N ALA A 65 5.84 -39.76 -119.39
CA ALA A 65 6.97 -40.38 -120.07
C ALA A 65 6.56 -41.73 -120.68
N HIS A 66 5.80 -42.54 -119.93
CA HIS A 66 5.27 -43.82 -120.41
C HIS A 66 4.40 -43.63 -121.65
N ASP A 67 3.49 -42.66 -121.64
CA ASP A 67 2.66 -42.29 -122.80
C ASP A 67 3.52 -41.90 -124.01
N TYR A 68 4.55 -41.07 -123.80
CA TYR A 68 5.47 -40.66 -124.87
C TYR A 68 6.27 -41.85 -125.45
N ILE A 69 6.80 -42.75 -124.60
CA ILE A 69 7.54 -43.94 -125.03
C ILE A 69 6.65 -44.90 -125.85
N LEU A 70 5.38 -45.02 -125.48
CA LEU A 70 4.42 -45.89 -126.17
C LEU A 70 3.91 -45.31 -127.49
N LEU A 71 3.60 -44.01 -127.53
CA LEU A 71 2.85 -43.40 -128.63
C LEU A 71 3.72 -42.54 -129.57
N LYS A 72 4.91 -42.11 -129.13
CA LYS A 72 5.85 -41.20 -129.86
C LYS A 72 5.18 -39.94 -130.44
N ARG A 73 4.03 -39.49 -129.90
CA ARG A 73 3.32 -38.30 -130.42
C ARG A 73 4.03 -37.02 -129.95
N PRO A 74 4.13 -35.98 -130.80
CA PRO A 74 4.74 -34.69 -130.42
C PRO A 74 4.08 -34.03 -129.20
N LYS A 75 2.76 -34.20 -129.04
CA LYS A 75 1.99 -33.68 -127.90
C LYS A 75 2.41 -34.32 -126.58
N ASP A 76 2.60 -35.63 -126.56
CA ASP A 76 3.02 -36.37 -125.36
C ASP A 76 4.47 -36.01 -124.97
N LYS A 77 5.33 -35.73 -125.96
CA LYS A 77 6.69 -35.19 -125.75
C LYS A 77 6.66 -33.84 -125.03
N GLN A 78 5.83 -32.91 -125.51
CA GLN A 78 5.69 -31.59 -124.89
C GLN A 78 5.14 -31.69 -123.45
N GLN A 79 4.16 -32.57 -123.24
CA GLN A 79 3.62 -32.83 -121.91
C GLN A 79 4.69 -33.41 -120.96
N PHE A 80 5.48 -34.37 -121.41
CA PHE A 80 6.61 -34.91 -120.63
C PHE A 80 7.63 -33.82 -120.27
N ILE A 81 8.07 -32.99 -121.23
CA ILE A 81 9.02 -31.90 -120.97
C ILE A 81 8.45 -30.93 -119.93
N GLN A 82 7.16 -30.58 -120.03
CA GLN A 82 6.49 -29.70 -119.08
C GLN A 82 6.43 -30.31 -117.67
N GLN A 83 6.02 -31.57 -117.53
CA GLN A 83 5.95 -32.25 -116.24
C GLN A 83 7.34 -32.52 -115.65
N SER A 84 8.33 -32.77 -116.52
CA SER A 84 9.73 -32.90 -116.13
C SER A 84 10.24 -31.60 -115.52
N ASN A 85 10.11 -30.48 -116.24
CA ASN A 85 10.50 -29.16 -115.72
C ASN A 85 9.79 -28.82 -114.39
N ARG A 86 8.50 -29.18 -114.26
CA ARG A 86 7.75 -29.00 -113.02
C ARG A 86 8.27 -29.87 -111.87
N THR A 87 8.62 -31.12 -112.14
CA THR A 87 9.21 -32.04 -111.16
C THR A 87 10.58 -31.56 -110.71
N PHE A 88 11.40 -31.05 -111.64
CA PHE A 88 12.67 -30.42 -111.30
C PHE A 88 12.50 -29.12 -110.50
N ALA A 89 11.45 -28.34 -110.74
CA ALA A 89 11.14 -27.17 -109.90
C ALA A 89 10.81 -27.58 -108.46
N TYR A 90 9.94 -28.59 -108.25
CA TYR A 90 9.65 -29.10 -106.91
C TYR A 90 10.88 -29.75 -106.24
N LEU A 91 11.79 -30.33 -107.03
CA LEU A 91 13.06 -30.83 -106.53
C LEU A 91 13.94 -29.69 -105.98
N GLN A 92 14.00 -28.56 -106.69
CA GLN A 92 14.73 -27.38 -106.21
C GLN A 92 14.07 -26.78 -104.96
N ASP A 93 12.74 -26.68 -104.93
CA ASP A 93 12.01 -26.23 -103.74
C ASP A 93 12.31 -27.12 -102.52
N LEU A 94 12.33 -28.44 -102.72
CA LEU A 94 12.64 -29.40 -101.65
C LEU A 94 14.08 -29.25 -101.14
N LYS A 95 15.07 -28.96 -102.01
CA LYS A 95 16.46 -28.70 -101.59
C LYS A 95 16.58 -27.52 -100.63
N VAL A 96 15.74 -26.51 -100.78
CA VAL A 96 15.73 -25.32 -99.91
C VAL A 96 15.16 -25.64 -98.53
N VAL A 97 14.15 -26.52 -98.46
CA VAL A 97 13.44 -26.85 -97.21
C VAL A 97 14.13 -27.97 -96.43
N LEU A 98 14.92 -28.82 -97.09
CA LEU A 98 15.64 -29.94 -96.48
C LEU A 98 16.65 -29.51 -95.41
N SER A 99 16.39 -29.92 -94.18
CA SER A 99 17.24 -29.64 -93.02
C SER A 99 18.16 -30.81 -92.67
N SER A 100 17.74 -32.06 -92.84
CA SER A 100 18.47 -33.26 -92.40
C SER A 100 19.58 -33.72 -93.35
N THR A 101 20.70 -34.20 -92.78
CA THR A 101 21.86 -34.71 -93.56
C THR A 101 21.54 -36.02 -94.28
N HIS A 102 20.73 -36.90 -93.69
CA HIS A 102 20.35 -38.17 -94.32
C HIS A 102 19.39 -37.92 -95.49
N SER A 103 18.42 -37.04 -95.28
CA SER A 103 17.46 -36.61 -96.30
C SER A 103 18.13 -35.95 -97.51
N LYS A 104 19.16 -35.12 -97.27
CA LYS A 104 19.98 -34.54 -98.35
C LYS A 104 20.70 -35.59 -99.19
N ARG A 105 21.26 -36.63 -98.58
CA ARG A 105 21.94 -37.71 -99.32
C ARG A 105 20.97 -38.50 -100.19
N MET A 106 19.80 -38.85 -99.65
CA MET A 106 18.75 -39.53 -100.41
C MET A 106 18.23 -38.67 -101.56
N LEU A 107 18.08 -37.36 -101.34
CA LEU A 107 17.66 -36.46 -102.40
C LEU A 107 18.69 -36.38 -103.55
N ILE A 108 19.99 -36.36 -103.23
CA ILE A 108 21.05 -36.37 -104.25
C ILE A 108 21.00 -37.67 -105.07
N GLN A 109 20.72 -38.81 -104.43
CA GLN A 109 20.56 -40.10 -105.13
C GLN A 109 19.31 -40.10 -106.01
N PHE A 110 18.18 -39.60 -105.50
CA PHE A 110 16.97 -39.40 -106.28
C PHE A 110 17.22 -38.50 -107.50
N GLU A 111 17.89 -37.35 -107.32
CA GLU A 111 18.23 -36.43 -108.40
C GLU A 111 19.12 -37.10 -109.45
N LYS A 112 20.10 -37.91 -109.02
CA LYS A 112 20.95 -38.69 -109.94
C LYS A 112 20.12 -39.66 -110.79
N HIS A 113 19.17 -40.37 -110.16
CA HIS A 113 18.27 -41.27 -110.89
C HIS A 113 17.31 -40.52 -111.81
N LEU A 114 16.79 -39.37 -111.37
CA LEU A 114 15.91 -38.51 -112.15
C LEU A 114 16.61 -37.91 -113.39
N ASN A 115 17.85 -37.42 -113.23
CA ASN A 115 18.67 -36.94 -114.33
C ASN A 115 19.02 -38.05 -115.32
N GLY A 116 19.37 -39.24 -114.82
CA GLY A 116 19.57 -40.42 -115.65
C GLY A 116 18.31 -40.83 -116.42
N PHE A 117 17.14 -40.73 -115.77
CA PHE A 117 15.85 -41.01 -116.39
C PHE A 117 15.57 -40.01 -117.52
N ARG A 118 15.67 -38.71 -117.23
CA ARG A 118 15.50 -37.65 -118.24
C ARG A 118 16.43 -37.84 -119.44
N SER A 119 17.72 -38.08 -119.20
CA SER A 119 18.70 -38.34 -120.26
C SER A 119 18.34 -39.58 -121.09
N SER A 120 17.83 -40.64 -120.45
CA SER A 120 17.41 -41.85 -121.17
C SER A 120 16.18 -41.60 -122.04
N ILE A 121 15.30 -40.64 -121.68
CA ILE A 121 14.18 -40.21 -122.53
C ILE A 121 14.64 -39.26 -123.64
N ASP A 122 15.65 -38.42 -123.39
CA ASP A 122 16.24 -37.58 -124.43
C ASP A 122 16.96 -38.43 -125.50
N ASP A 123 17.56 -39.57 -125.11
CA ASP A 123 18.11 -40.55 -126.06
C ASP A 123 17.04 -41.15 -127.00
N ILE A 124 15.79 -41.30 -126.53
CA ILE A 124 14.63 -41.72 -127.35
C ILE A 124 14.30 -40.68 -128.41
N ALA A 125 14.53 -39.39 -128.13
CA ALA A 125 14.30 -38.33 -129.11
C ALA A 125 15.36 -38.32 -130.24
N ASN A 126 16.51 -38.97 -130.03
CA ASN A 126 17.63 -39.01 -130.96
C ASN A 126 17.83 -40.40 -131.63
N ASP A 127 16.89 -41.35 -131.44
CA ASP A 127 16.89 -42.72 -132.03
C ASP A 127 18.19 -43.54 -131.78
N ASN A 128 18.87 -43.31 -130.66
CA ASN A 128 20.18 -43.89 -130.37
C ASN A 128 20.19 -45.34 -129.80
N LEU A 129 19.03 -45.92 -129.43
CA LEU A 129 18.92 -47.22 -128.74
C LEU A 129 17.65 -48.00 -129.15
N SER A 130 17.61 -49.33 -128.91
CA SER A 130 16.44 -50.19 -129.17
C SER A 130 15.30 -49.94 -128.18
N ARG A 131 14.04 -50.01 -128.65
CA ARG A 131 12.82 -49.67 -127.86
C ARG A 131 12.68 -50.48 -126.57
N GLY A 132 13.01 -51.78 -126.58
CA GLY A 132 12.92 -52.64 -125.41
C GLY A 132 13.97 -52.30 -124.34
N GLU A 133 15.22 -52.08 -124.76
CA GLU A 133 16.33 -51.73 -123.87
C GLU A 133 16.13 -50.38 -123.17
N LEU A 134 15.48 -49.42 -123.85
CA LEU A 134 15.13 -48.12 -123.30
C LEU A 134 14.01 -48.20 -122.25
N ILE A 135 12.97 -49.01 -122.48
CA ILE A 135 11.90 -49.23 -121.50
C ILE A 135 12.48 -49.87 -120.24
N ASP A 136 13.32 -50.90 -120.37
CA ASP A 136 13.94 -51.57 -119.23
C ASP A 136 14.85 -50.61 -118.43
N LYS A 137 15.65 -49.79 -119.12
CA LYS A 137 16.53 -48.79 -118.48
C LYS A 137 15.72 -47.69 -117.78
N ALA A 138 14.66 -47.20 -118.41
CA ALA A 138 13.74 -46.21 -117.86
C ALA A 138 13.03 -46.76 -116.60
N ASP A 139 12.48 -47.97 -116.67
CA ASP A 139 11.79 -48.62 -115.56
C ASP A 139 12.73 -48.88 -114.36
N ILE A 140 13.98 -49.28 -114.61
CA ILE A 140 14.98 -49.43 -113.55
C ILE A 140 15.23 -48.10 -112.84
N LEU A 141 15.38 -47.00 -113.59
CA LEU A 141 15.65 -45.68 -113.04
C LEU A 141 14.44 -45.11 -112.30
N ILE A 142 13.21 -45.31 -112.82
CA ILE A 142 11.97 -44.95 -112.14
C ILE A 142 11.83 -45.72 -110.83
N ARG A 143 12.05 -47.03 -110.83
CA ARG A 143 11.97 -47.85 -109.59
C ARG A 143 12.98 -47.40 -108.54
N ARG A 144 14.22 -47.10 -108.93
CA ARG A 144 15.25 -46.58 -108.01
C ARG A 144 14.90 -45.19 -107.48
N ALA A 145 14.42 -44.29 -108.34
CA ALA A 145 13.97 -42.97 -107.93
C ALA A 145 12.77 -43.03 -106.97
N ASN A 146 11.76 -43.85 -107.26
CA ASN A 146 10.63 -44.08 -106.35
C ASN A 146 11.09 -44.66 -105.01
N HIS A 147 12.01 -45.61 -105.02
CA HIS A 147 12.56 -46.19 -103.79
C HIS A 147 13.22 -45.13 -102.90
N GLU A 148 14.03 -44.23 -103.47
CA GLU A 148 14.66 -43.15 -102.70
C GLU A 148 13.63 -42.13 -102.16
N LEU A 149 12.58 -41.80 -102.93
CA LEU A 149 11.49 -40.94 -102.46
C LEU A 149 10.66 -41.59 -101.33
N ASP A 150 10.37 -42.89 -101.43
CA ASP A 150 9.63 -43.62 -100.40
C ASP A 150 10.43 -43.72 -99.10
N LYS A 151 11.74 -43.94 -99.22
CA LYS A 151 12.65 -43.96 -98.08
C LYS A 151 12.73 -42.59 -97.41
N LEU A 152 12.90 -41.52 -98.20
CA LEU A 152 12.88 -40.14 -97.73
C LEU A 152 11.55 -39.78 -97.03
N PHE A 153 10.42 -40.14 -97.63
CA PHE A 153 9.10 -39.93 -97.02
C PHE A 153 8.92 -40.72 -95.72
N GLY A 154 9.36 -41.98 -95.69
CA GLY A 154 9.28 -42.84 -94.52
C GLY A 154 10.12 -42.33 -93.36
N GLU A 155 11.31 -41.80 -93.64
CA GLU A 155 12.21 -41.25 -92.64
C GLU A 155 11.69 -39.96 -92.02
N THR A 156 11.28 -38.98 -92.84
CA THR A 156 10.68 -37.73 -92.35
C THR A 156 9.42 -38.00 -91.52
N LYS A 157 8.58 -38.97 -91.95
CA LYS A 157 7.41 -39.39 -91.17
C LYS A 157 7.79 -40.03 -89.84
N ARG A 158 8.86 -40.82 -89.80
CA ARG A 158 9.38 -41.41 -88.55
C ARG A 158 9.88 -40.32 -87.61
N GLU A 159 10.65 -39.37 -88.09
CA GLU A 159 11.18 -38.24 -87.29
C GLU A 159 10.05 -37.40 -86.67
N ILE A 160 9.00 -37.08 -87.44
CA ILE A 160 7.80 -36.41 -86.89
C ILE A 160 7.18 -37.21 -85.75
N ASN A 161 7.02 -38.53 -85.92
CA ASN A 161 6.43 -39.39 -84.89
C ASN A 161 7.31 -39.48 -83.64
N GLU A 162 8.64 -39.50 -83.79
CA GLU A 162 9.58 -39.47 -82.66
C GLU A 162 9.49 -38.15 -81.87
N TYR A 163 9.38 -37.01 -82.54
CA TYR A 163 9.19 -35.72 -81.86
C TYR A 163 7.82 -35.63 -81.16
N ILE A 164 6.74 -36.13 -81.77
CA ILE A 164 5.41 -36.20 -81.14
C ILE A 164 5.45 -37.11 -79.91
N HIS A 165 6.11 -38.26 -80.00
CA HIS A 165 6.27 -39.18 -78.88
C HIS A 165 7.04 -38.51 -77.72
N THR A 166 8.16 -37.86 -78.03
CA THR A 166 8.96 -37.09 -77.07
C THR A 166 8.12 -36.02 -76.37
N ASN A 167 7.26 -35.31 -77.11
CA ASN A 167 6.36 -34.32 -76.54
C ASN A 167 5.32 -34.89 -75.59
N ARG A 168 4.69 -36.01 -75.95
CA ARG A 168 3.72 -36.69 -75.08
C ARG A 168 4.38 -37.17 -73.80
N VAL A 169 5.57 -37.76 -73.91
CA VAL A 169 6.34 -38.24 -72.76
C VAL A 169 6.76 -37.08 -71.85
N ALA A 170 7.35 -36.02 -72.42
CA ALA A 170 7.73 -34.83 -71.66
C ALA A 170 6.53 -34.19 -70.93
N SER A 171 5.42 -33.99 -71.64
CA SER A 171 4.19 -33.43 -71.06
C SER A 171 3.67 -34.30 -69.91
N ARG A 172 3.59 -35.63 -70.09
CA ARG A 172 3.14 -36.55 -69.04
C ARG A 172 4.03 -36.52 -67.81
N HIS A 173 5.37 -36.55 -67.98
CA HIS A 173 6.29 -36.47 -66.85
C HIS A 173 6.17 -35.14 -66.12
N THR A 174 6.02 -34.02 -66.83
CA THR A 174 5.79 -32.71 -66.23
C THR A 174 4.50 -32.67 -65.42
N THR A 175 3.38 -33.17 -65.95
CA THR A 175 2.11 -33.20 -65.22
C THR A 175 2.20 -34.02 -63.95
N ILE A 176 2.84 -35.20 -64.00
CA ILE A 176 3.04 -36.06 -62.82
C ILE A 176 3.93 -35.36 -61.79
N SER A 177 5.05 -34.78 -62.21
CA SER A 177 5.97 -34.07 -61.32
C SER A 177 5.32 -32.85 -60.66
N ILE A 178 4.55 -32.05 -61.41
CA ILE A 178 3.80 -30.92 -60.84
C ILE A 178 2.77 -31.41 -59.82
N PHE A 179 2.05 -32.49 -60.12
CA PHE A 179 1.06 -33.06 -59.20
C PHE A 179 1.69 -33.53 -57.89
N ILE A 180 2.82 -34.25 -57.96
CA ILE A 180 3.56 -34.71 -56.78
C ILE A 180 4.06 -33.52 -55.95
N LEU A 181 4.65 -32.51 -56.59
CA LEU A 181 5.16 -31.32 -55.89
C LEU A 181 4.02 -30.51 -55.25
N ALA A 182 2.86 -30.38 -55.93
CA ALA A 182 1.68 -29.73 -55.37
C ALA A 182 1.14 -30.49 -54.14
N LEU A 183 1.11 -31.82 -54.19
CA LEU A 183 0.70 -32.65 -53.05
C LEU A 183 1.65 -32.48 -51.86
N LEU A 184 2.97 -32.49 -52.10
CA LEU A 184 3.98 -32.24 -51.06
C LEU A 184 3.83 -30.85 -50.43
N LEU A 185 3.49 -29.84 -51.23
CA LEU A 185 3.23 -28.48 -50.75
C LEU A 185 2.01 -28.45 -49.83
N ILE A 186 0.91 -29.12 -50.19
CA ILE A 186 -0.29 -29.21 -49.35
C ILE A 186 0.01 -29.94 -48.03
N ILE A 187 0.69 -31.08 -48.09
CA ILE A 187 1.04 -31.87 -46.89
C ILE A 187 1.95 -31.07 -45.95
N SER A 188 2.99 -30.43 -46.49
CA SER A 188 3.90 -29.60 -45.70
C SER A 188 3.16 -28.41 -45.06
N SER A 189 2.29 -27.73 -45.81
CA SER A 189 1.44 -26.65 -45.29
C SER A 189 0.54 -27.12 -44.14
N SER A 190 -0.09 -28.29 -44.26
CA SER A 190 -0.94 -28.86 -43.21
C SER A 190 -0.16 -29.21 -41.93
N ILE A 191 1.01 -29.86 -42.07
CA ILE A 191 1.86 -30.22 -40.93
C ILE A 191 2.35 -28.96 -40.20
N TRP A 192 2.82 -27.96 -40.94
CA TRP A 192 3.30 -26.71 -40.35
C TRP A 192 2.18 -25.90 -39.72
N GLY A 193 1.02 -25.79 -40.39
CA GLY A 193 -0.16 -25.12 -39.86
C GLY A 193 -0.64 -25.73 -38.55
N THR A 194 -0.75 -27.06 -38.49
CA THR A 194 -1.16 -27.75 -37.25
C THR A 194 -0.16 -27.58 -36.11
N ARG A 195 1.15 -27.59 -36.38
CA ARG A 195 2.17 -27.31 -35.36
C ARG A 195 2.11 -25.88 -34.84
N PHE A 196 1.93 -24.92 -35.73
CA PHE A 196 1.80 -23.51 -35.38
C PHE A 196 0.58 -23.27 -34.48
N VAL A 197 -0.59 -23.79 -34.88
CA VAL A 197 -1.83 -23.68 -34.09
C VAL A 197 -1.68 -24.33 -32.70
N LYS A 198 -1.10 -25.54 -32.62
CA LYS A 198 -0.87 -26.21 -31.33
C LYS A 198 0.01 -25.39 -30.39
N LYS A 199 1.01 -24.69 -30.91
CA LYS A 199 1.91 -23.85 -30.11
C LYS A 199 1.18 -22.66 -29.50
N ILE A 200 0.37 -21.96 -30.29
CA ILE A 200 -0.47 -20.84 -29.84
C ILE A 200 -1.47 -21.31 -28.78
N ILE A 201 -2.23 -22.39 -29.07
CA ILE A 201 -3.23 -22.92 -28.14
C ILE A 201 -2.58 -23.32 -26.80
N LYS A 202 -1.38 -23.90 -26.82
CA LYS A 202 -0.67 -24.27 -25.58
C LYS A 202 -0.38 -23.03 -24.72
N ALA A 203 0.12 -21.96 -25.31
CA ALA A 203 0.43 -20.72 -24.59
C ALA A 203 -0.84 -20.09 -23.98
N ILE A 204 -1.93 -20.00 -24.77
CA ILE A 204 -3.22 -19.47 -24.30
C ILE A 204 -3.79 -20.32 -23.16
N LYS A 205 -3.80 -21.66 -23.30
CA LYS A 205 -4.31 -22.55 -22.24
C LYS A 205 -3.55 -22.39 -20.93
N LEU A 206 -2.25 -22.10 -20.99
CA LEU A 206 -1.44 -21.90 -19.81
C LEU A 206 -1.78 -20.58 -19.11
N LEU A 207 -1.95 -19.50 -19.89
CA LEU A 207 -2.42 -18.21 -19.38
C LEU A 207 -3.80 -18.35 -18.71
N VAL A 208 -4.76 -19.00 -19.37
CA VAL A 208 -6.11 -19.23 -18.83
C VAL A 208 -6.06 -19.99 -17.49
N ARG A 209 -5.21 -21.02 -17.38
CA ARG A 209 -5.03 -21.75 -16.11
C ARG A 209 -4.48 -20.85 -15.01
N SER A 210 -3.51 -19.98 -15.32
CA SER A 210 -2.98 -19.02 -14.36
C SER A 210 -4.04 -18.00 -13.95
N THR A 211 -4.89 -17.55 -14.88
CA THR A 211 -6.01 -16.65 -14.57
C THR A 211 -7.05 -17.29 -13.65
N ILE A 212 -7.44 -18.55 -13.88
CA ILE A 212 -8.38 -19.28 -13.01
C ILE A 212 -7.83 -19.41 -11.58
N LYS A 213 -6.51 -19.67 -11.43
CA LYS A 213 -5.88 -19.74 -10.11
C LYS A 213 -5.89 -18.38 -9.40
N ALA A 214 -5.60 -17.31 -10.13
CA ALA A 214 -5.66 -15.96 -9.59
C ALA A 214 -7.09 -15.57 -9.17
N GLU A 215 -8.09 -15.94 -9.96
CA GLU A 215 -9.52 -15.76 -9.62
C GLU A 215 -9.88 -16.50 -8.32
N ALA A 216 -9.33 -17.70 -8.11
CA ALA A 216 -9.50 -18.47 -6.87
C ALA A 216 -8.74 -17.90 -5.66
N GLY A 217 -8.08 -16.74 -5.80
CA GLY A 217 -7.39 -16.03 -4.73
C GLY A 217 -5.89 -16.33 -4.59
N ASP A 218 -5.32 -17.18 -5.43
CA ASP A 218 -3.88 -17.43 -5.45
C ASP A 218 -3.13 -16.34 -6.25
N LEU A 219 -2.78 -15.24 -5.57
CA LEU A 219 -2.02 -14.13 -6.14
C LEU A 219 -0.51 -14.42 -6.26
N SER A 220 -0.03 -15.58 -5.80
CA SER A 220 1.35 -16.01 -6.00
C SER A 220 1.58 -16.61 -7.39
N VAL A 221 0.50 -16.99 -8.08
CA VAL A 221 0.56 -17.57 -9.42
C VAL A 221 1.25 -16.61 -10.40
N ARG A 222 2.12 -17.17 -11.25
CA ARG A 222 2.72 -16.44 -12.36
C ARG A 222 2.43 -17.19 -13.65
N ALA A 223 2.06 -16.45 -14.69
CA ALA A 223 2.00 -16.99 -16.05
C ALA A 223 3.43 -17.20 -16.54
N GLU A 224 3.77 -18.44 -16.92
CA GLU A 224 5.06 -18.72 -17.54
C GLU A 224 5.18 -18.00 -18.88
N ASN A 225 6.32 -17.36 -19.11
CA ASN A 225 6.58 -16.72 -20.38
C ASN A 225 7.05 -17.76 -21.41
N ILE A 226 6.09 -18.31 -22.16
CA ILE A 226 6.33 -19.39 -23.13
C ILE A 226 6.52 -18.86 -24.57
N SER A 227 6.16 -17.60 -24.82
CA SER A 227 6.18 -17.00 -26.16
C SER A 227 6.79 -15.61 -26.14
N ASP A 228 7.48 -15.22 -27.21
CA ASP A 228 8.13 -13.90 -27.33
C ASP A 228 7.33 -12.93 -28.21
N ASP A 229 6.02 -13.16 -28.29
CA ASP A 229 5.05 -12.44 -29.10
C ASP A 229 4.05 -11.68 -28.19
N GLU A 230 2.95 -11.22 -28.76
CA GLU A 230 1.88 -10.52 -28.05
C GLU A 230 1.28 -11.37 -26.91
N ILE A 231 1.33 -12.72 -27.01
CA ILE A 231 0.86 -13.62 -25.94
C ILE A 231 1.87 -13.61 -24.78
N GLY A 232 3.16 -13.55 -25.07
CA GLY A 232 4.21 -13.35 -24.07
C GLY A 232 4.09 -12.01 -23.35
N GLU A 233 3.83 -10.95 -24.10
CA GLU A 233 3.58 -9.63 -23.54
C GLU A 233 2.35 -9.61 -22.64
N LEU A 234 1.27 -10.29 -23.05
CA LEU A 234 0.07 -10.47 -22.23
C LEU A 234 0.37 -11.23 -20.93
N ALA A 235 1.24 -12.23 -20.95
CA ALA A 235 1.69 -12.92 -19.73
C ALA A 235 2.47 -11.97 -18.79
N ILE A 236 3.28 -11.06 -19.33
CA ILE A 236 3.96 -10.03 -18.54
C ILE A 236 2.96 -9.05 -17.91
N TYR A 237 2.00 -8.55 -18.70
CA TYR A 237 0.95 -7.66 -18.20
C TYR A 237 0.06 -8.34 -17.16
N PHE A 238 -0.29 -9.61 -17.37
CA PHE A 238 -0.99 -10.42 -16.38
C PHE A 238 -0.19 -10.50 -15.07
N ASN A 239 1.11 -10.82 -15.14
CA ASN A 239 1.96 -10.89 -13.95
C ASN A 239 2.06 -9.53 -13.22
N ARG A 240 2.17 -8.41 -13.96
CA ARG A 240 2.14 -7.06 -13.38
C ARG A 240 0.80 -6.72 -12.73
N MET A 241 -0.31 -7.11 -13.35
CA MET A 241 -1.65 -6.93 -12.78
C MET A 241 -1.78 -7.72 -11.48
N ILE A 242 -1.35 -8.97 -11.45
CA ILE A 242 -1.35 -9.81 -10.24
C ILE A 242 -0.47 -9.21 -9.15
N GLU A 243 0.75 -8.74 -9.48
CA GLU A 243 1.60 -8.05 -8.51
C GLU A 243 0.98 -6.74 -7.99
N SER A 244 0.31 -5.98 -8.86
CA SER A 244 -0.43 -4.78 -8.44
C SER A 244 -1.61 -5.13 -7.54
N LEU A 245 -2.34 -6.21 -7.83
CA LEU A 245 -3.43 -6.71 -7.00
C LEU A 245 -2.92 -7.20 -5.64
N ASP A 246 -1.78 -7.89 -5.61
CA ASP A 246 -1.11 -8.35 -4.39
C ASP A 246 -0.67 -7.17 -3.50
N ARG A 247 -0.22 -6.07 -4.11
CA ARG A 247 0.17 -4.84 -3.37
C ARG A 247 -1.01 -3.97 -2.94
N THR A 248 -2.11 -3.94 -3.70
CA THR A 248 -3.26 -3.04 -3.46
C THR A 248 -4.35 -3.69 -2.63
N THR A 249 -4.46 -5.01 -2.68
CA THR A 249 -5.33 -5.77 -1.79
C THR A 249 -4.60 -5.87 -0.46
N VAL A 250 -4.92 -4.98 0.47
CA VAL A 250 -4.53 -5.17 1.86
C VAL A 250 -5.16 -6.51 2.28
N SER A 251 -4.33 -7.56 2.38
CA SER A 251 -4.82 -8.88 2.79
C SER A 251 -5.63 -8.69 4.07
N ARG A 252 -6.76 -9.38 4.18
CA ARG A 252 -7.53 -9.45 5.42
C ARG A 252 -6.61 -9.77 6.60
N ASP A 253 -5.57 -10.58 6.36
CA ASP A 253 -4.53 -10.89 7.33
C ASP A 253 -3.73 -9.66 7.79
N TYR A 254 -3.42 -8.71 6.91
CA TYR A 254 -2.72 -7.48 7.31
C TYR A 254 -3.59 -6.63 8.24
N LEU A 255 -4.87 -6.42 7.89
CA LEU A 255 -5.81 -5.68 8.75
C LEU A 255 -6.04 -6.41 10.07
N ASP A 256 -6.21 -7.73 10.04
CA ASP A 256 -6.39 -8.55 11.23
C ASP A 256 -5.12 -8.52 12.11
N ASN A 257 -3.92 -8.53 11.51
CA ASN A 257 -2.66 -8.41 12.24
C ASN A 257 -2.47 -7.02 12.83
N VAL A 258 -2.80 -5.95 12.11
CA VAL A 258 -2.78 -4.58 12.64
C VAL A 258 -3.71 -4.50 13.85
N LEU A 259 -4.97 -4.93 13.72
CA LEU A 259 -5.93 -4.90 14.82
C LEU A 259 -5.49 -5.76 16.02
N LYS A 260 -4.94 -6.96 15.79
CA LYS A 260 -4.38 -7.82 16.86
C LYS A 260 -3.17 -7.21 17.57
N SER A 261 -2.32 -6.50 16.83
CA SER A 261 -1.10 -5.88 17.38
C SER A 261 -1.35 -4.54 18.08
N MET A 262 -2.52 -3.92 17.91
CA MET A 262 -2.87 -2.70 18.64
C MET A 262 -3.01 -2.97 20.14
N PHE A 263 -2.31 -2.16 20.95
CA PHE A 263 -2.37 -2.21 22.41
C PHE A 263 -3.67 -1.63 22.98
N ASP A 264 -4.27 -0.67 22.28
CA ASP A 264 -5.55 -0.08 22.69
C ASP A 264 -6.71 -1.02 22.41
N ALA A 265 -7.71 -1.01 23.27
CA ALA A 265 -8.94 -1.75 23.08
C ALA A 265 -9.74 -1.13 21.93
N VAL A 266 -9.98 -1.91 20.87
CA VAL A 266 -10.77 -1.51 19.70
C VAL A 266 -12.00 -2.40 19.58
N VAL A 267 -13.17 -1.77 19.51
CA VAL A 267 -14.46 -2.43 19.30
C VAL A 267 -15.16 -1.81 18.11
N VAL A 268 -15.64 -2.66 17.20
CA VAL A 268 -16.43 -2.24 16.04
C VAL A 268 -17.86 -2.69 16.25
N SER A 269 -18.80 -1.80 16.00
CA SER A 269 -20.24 -2.06 16.11
C SER A 269 -21.01 -1.67 14.86
N ASP A 270 -22.24 -2.15 14.75
CA ASP A 270 -23.21 -1.66 13.77
C ASP A 270 -23.75 -0.26 14.14
N ILE A 271 -24.61 0.29 13.29
CA ILE A 271 -25.25 1.60 13.51
C ILE A 271 -26.16 1.65 14.76
N ASN A 272 -26.57 0.50 15.29
CA ASN A 272 -27.40 0.39 16.49
C ASN A 272 -26.56 0.17 17.76
N GLY A 273 -25.23 0.13 17.64
CA GLY A 273 -24.31 -0.11 18.75
C GLY A 273 -24.18 -1.58 19.15
N LYS A 274 -24.54 -2.52 18.28
CA LYS A 274 -24.31 -3.96 18.49
C LYS A 274 -22.89 -4.32 18.06
N ILE A 275 -22.15 -4.97 18.95
CA ILE A 275 -20.74 -5.31 18.73
C ILE A 275 -20.63 -6.34 17.58
N LEU A 276 -19.84 -6.02 16.56
CA LEU A 276 -19.58 -6.83 15.37
C LEU A 276 -18.21 -7.49 15.40
N SER A 277 -17.21 -6.78 15.91
CA SER A 277 -15.82 -7.23 15.98
C SER A 277 -15.10 -6.50 17.10
N LEU A 278 -14.04 -7.10 17.60
CA LEU A 278 -13.25 -6.62 18.72
C LEU A 278 -11.83 -7.18 18.58
N ASN A 279 -10.84 -6.39 18.99
CA ASN A 279 -9.45 -6.83 18.94
C ASN A 279 -9.04 -7.59 20.21
N GLN A 280 -7.88 -8.23 20.15
CA GLN A 280 -7.35 -9.03 21.26
C GLN A 280 -7.09 -8.18 22.52
N ALA A 281 -6.64 -6.93 22.36
CA ALA A 281 -6.45 -6.02 23.49
C ALA A 281 -7.76 -5.75 24.26
N THR A 282 -8.91 -5.66 23.58
CA THR A 282 -10.21 -5.54 24.24
C THR A 282 -10.51 -6.73 25.13
N LEU A 283 -10.26 -7.95 24.64
CA LEU A 283 -10.51 -9.17 25.40
C LEU A 283 -9.62 -9.26 26.63
N HIS A 284 -8.33 -8.96 26.47
CA HIS A 284 -7.36 -8.95 27.57
C HIS A 284 -7.68 -7.86 28.62
N LEU A 285 -8.07 -6.66 28.18
CA LEU A 285 -8.41 -5.56 29.08
C LEU A 285 -9.66 -5.85 29.90
N LEU A 286 -10.70 -6.40 29.27
CA LEU A 286 -12.01 -6.60 29.92
C LEU A 286 -12.19 -7.99 30.56
N ASP A 287 -11.27 -8.92 30.30
CA ASP A 287 -11.33 -10.32 30.79
C ASP A 287 -12.60 -11.08 30.35
N PHE A 288 -13.07 -10.79 29.13
CA PHE A 288 -14.18 -11.50 28.49
C PHE A 288 -13.67 -12.44 27.39
N GLN A 289 -14.49 -13.44 27.05
CA GLN A 289 -14.32 -14.21 25.82
C GLN A 289 -15.05 -13.53 24.66
N GLU A 290 -14.54 -13.68 23.44
CA GLU A 290 -15.11 -13.05 22.23
C GLU A 290 -16.60 -13.37 22.06
N MET A 291 -16.99 -14.64 22.22
CA MET A 291 -18.37 -15.09 22.09
C MET A 291 -19.34 -14.45 23.10
N GLU A 292 -18.84 -13.91 24.22
CA GLU A 292 -19.65 -13.26 25.27
C GLU A 292 -20.00 -11.80 24.96
N LEU A 293 -19.26 -11.18 24.03
CA LEU A 293 -19.36 -9.77 23.65
C LEU A 293 -19.87 -9.59 22.21
N ILE A 294 -19.52 -10.48 21.28
CA ILE A 294 -20.02 -10.41 19.91
C ILE A 294 -21.55 -10.47 19.91
N GLY A 295 -22.17 -9.54 19.19
CA GLY A 295 -23.62 -9.41 19.10
C GLY A 295 -24.31 -8.80 20.32
N GLN A 296 -23.58 -8.45 21.37
CA GLN A 296 -24.12 -7.73 22.52
C GLN A 296 -24.11 -6.21 22.27
N PRO A 297 -24.96 -5.43 22.96
CA PRO A 297 -24.90 -3.98 22.90
C PRO A 297 -23.62 -3.45 23.56
N ILE A 298 -23.04 -2.39 22.98
CA ILE A 298 -21.79 -1.76 23.48
C ILE A 298 -21.91 -1.23 24.91
N ASN A 299 -23.12 -0.97 25.41
CA ASN A 299 -23.34 -0.56 26.80
C ASN A 299 -22.89 -1.62 27.83
N LYS A 300 -22.76 -2.89 27.43
CA LYS A 300 -22.34 -4.00 28.30
C LYS A 300 -20.92 -3.82 28.84
N ILE A 301 -20.04 -3.14 28.10
CA ILE A 301 -18.63 -2.93 28.48
C ILE A 301 -18.40 -1.65 29.28
N PHE A 302 -19.35 -0.71 29.27
CA PHE A 302 -19.24 0.52 30.07
C PHE A 302 -19.67 0.25 31.52
N TYR A 303 -18.86 0.73 32.45
CA TYR A 303 -19.23 0.76 33.86
C TYR A 303 -20.34 1.79 34.07
N HIS A 304 -21.45 1.36 34.67
CA HIS A 304 -22.53 2.24 35.08
C HIS A 304 -22.57 2.21 36.60
N ASP A 305 -22.32 3.35 37.21
CA ASP A 305 -22.46 3.51 38.66
C ASP A 305 -23.94 3.77 38.97
N GLU A 306 -24.60 2.84 39.68
CA GLU A 306 -26.03 2.94 40.02
C GLU A 306 -26.31 4.05 41.05
N ASP A 307 -25.30 4.48 41.82
CA ASP A 307 -25.43 5.47 42.91
C ASP A 307 -25.05 6.91 42.51
N SER A 308 -24.69 7.16 41.25
CA SER A 308 -24.23 8.47 40.76
C SER A 308 -25.32 9.25 39.98
N PRO A 309 -25.86 10.35 40.54
CA PRO A 309 -26.85 11.19 39.84
C PRO A 309 -26.29 11.94 38.61
N GLN A 310 -24.97 11.93 38.38
CA GLN A 310 -24.33 12.54 37.21
C GLN A 310 -24.49 11.72 35.91
N ASN A 311 -24.79 10.41 35.99
CA ASN A 311 -24.82 9.53 34.81
C ASN A 311 -26.08 9.65 33.92
N SER A 312 -27.13 10.34 34.37
CA SER A 312 -28.33 10.61 33.56
C SER A 312 -28.09 11.58 32.37
N LYS A 313 -26.92 12.21 32.32
CA LYS A 313 -26.51 13.17 31.29
C LYS A 313 -25.35 12.69 30.42
N ASP A 314 -24.94 11.42 30.49
CA ASP A 314 -23.89 10.93 29.60
C ASP A 314 -24.47 10.76 28.18
N PRO A 315 -24.13 11.63 27.22
CA PRO A 315 -24.72 11.57 25.90
C PRO A 315 -24.37 10.24 25.25
N ASN A 316 -25.38 9.56 24.71
CA ASN A 316 -25.20 8.27 24.04
C ASN A 316 -24.12 8.41 22.95
N CYS A 317 -22.92 7.85 23.22
CA CYS A 317 -21.75 7.97 22.35
C CYS A 317 -22.03 7.48 20.92
N VAL A 318 -22.93 6.50 20.77
CA VAL A 318 -23.43 6.04 19.47
C VAL A 318 -24.10 7.19 18.71
N LYS A 319 -25.01 7.93 19.35
CA LYS A 319 -25.72 9.06 18.73
C LYS A 319 -24.78 10.20 18.34
N GLN A 320 -23.74 10.45 19.12
CA GLN A 320 -22.74 11.48 18.82
C GLN A 320 -21.83 11.08 17.65
N ALA A 321 -21.33 9.84 17.65
CA ALA A 321 -20.53 9.32 16.56
C ALA A 321 -21.29 9.36 15.21
N LEU A 322 -22.59 9.04 15.21
CA LEU A 322 -23.45 9.10 14.02
C LEU A 322 -23.64 10.53 13.47
N ARG A 323 -23.54 11.57 14.32
CA ARG A 323 -23.58 12.98 13.90
C ARG A 323 -22.28 13.45 13.25
N GLY A 324 -21.21 12.66 13.32
CA GLY A 324 -19.89 12.99 12.79
C GLY A 324 -18.98 13.71 13.78
N ASP A 325 -19.40 13.86 15.04
CA ASP A 325 -18.58 14.47 16.07
C ASP A 325 -17.48 13.50 16.51
N ARG A 326 -16.22 13.95 16.47
CA ARG A 326 -15.12 13.23 17.14
C ARG A 326 -15.19 13.55 18.62
N PHE A 327 -15.42 12.51 19.41
CA PHE A 327 -15.59 12.64 20.85
C PHE A 327 -14.54 11.79 21.57
N SER A 328 -13.86 12.38 22.55
CA SER A 328 -12.90 11.71 23.43
C SER A 328 -13.13 12.16 24.88
N GLN A 329 -13.34 11.21 25.79
CA GLN A 329 -13.56 11.46 27.21
C GLN A 329 -13.03 10.30 28.08
N GLN A 330 -12.68 10.62 29.32
CA GLN A 330 -12.39 9.59 30.32
C GLN A 330 -13.69 8.91 30.73
N LYS A 331 -13.68 7.57 30.69
CA LYS A 331 -14.79 6.71 31.13
C LYS A 331 -14.22 5.52 31.88
N TYR A 332 -15.11 4.77 32.51
CA TYR A 332 -14.75 3.51 33.15
C TYR A 332 -15.31 2.36 32.33
N TYR A 333 -14.44 1.44 31.95
CA TYR A 333 -14.81 0.14 31.42
C TYR A 333 -15.02 -0.83 32.57
N ARG A 334 -15.85 -1.84 32.34
CA ARG A 334 -16.15 -2.87 33.33
C ARG A 334 -15.61 -4.21 32.85
N THR A 335 -14.76 -4.82 33.69
CA THR A 335 -14.30 -6.20 33.47
C THR A 335 -15.40 -7.23 33.73
N LYS A 336 -15.18 -8.49 33.34
CA LYS A 336 -16.09 -9.60 33.65
C LYS A 336 -16.36 -9.79 35.14
N SER A 337 -15.38 -9.51 36.00
CA SER A 337 -15.53 -9.54 37.45
C SER A 337 -16.29 -8.35 38.04
N GLY A 338 -16.63 -7.34 37.21
CA GLY A 338 -17.29 -6.11 37.64
C GLY A 338 -16.33 -4.99 38.03
N LYS A 339 -15.01 -5.23 38.06
CA LYS A 339 -14.01 -4.21 38.39
C LYS A 339 -14.01 -3.06 37.35
N PRO A 340 -14.04 -1.79 37.78
CA PRO A 340 -13.88 -0.64 36.88
C PRO A 340 -12.42 -0.47 36.46
N ILE A 341 -12.21 -0.14 35.18
CA ILE A 341 -10.92 0.22 34.60
C ILE A 341 -11.05 1.62 33.99
N PRO A 342 -10.26 2.61 34.42
CA PRO A 342 -10.27 3.93 33.80
C PRO A 342 -9.67 3.85 32.39
N VAL A 343 -10.42 4.35 31.42
CA VAL A 343 -9.99 4.41 30.02
C VAL A 343 -10.20 5.80 29.44
N LEU A 344 -9.27 6.22 28.58
CA LEU A 344 -9.51 7.33 27.67
C LEU A 344 -10.19 6.77 26.42
N PHE A 345 -11.49 7.01 26.31
CA PHE A 345 -12.33 6.45 25.28
C PHE A 345 -12.60 7.46 24.17
N SER A 346 -12.59 6.97 22.92
CA SER A 346 -13.00 7.71 21.73
C SER A 346 -13.94 6.89 20.85
N CYS A 347 -14.85 7.58 20.15
CA CYS A 347 -15.78 6.94 19.23
C CYS A 347 -15.91 7.73 17.93
N SER A 348 -16.01 7.00 16.81
CA SER A 348 -16.21 7.60 15.48
C SER A 348 -16.96 6.66 14.55
N ALA A 349 -17.85 7.22 13.73
CA ALA A 349 -18.56 6.46 12.70
C ALA A 349 -17.70 6.32 11.44
N PHE A 350 -17.74 5.15 10.80
CA PHE A 350 -17.11 4.92 9.50
C PHE A 350 -18.17 4.76 8.41
N ARG A 351 -17.87 5.30 7.23
CA ARG A 351 -18.80 5.42 6.10
C ARG A 351 -18.27 4.66 4.90
N ASP A 352 -19.18 4.18 4.05
CA ASP A 352 -18.81 3.63 2.75
C ASP A 352 -18.49 4.75 1.72
N ASN A 353 -18.06 4.34 0.53
CA ASN A 353 -17.72 5.26 -0.57
C ASN A 353 -18.92 6.08 -1.07
N LEU A 354 -20.15 5.72 -0.68
CA LEU A 354 -21.39 6.44 -0.99
C LEU A 354 -21.82 7.38 0.14
N GLY A 355 -21.03 7.48 1.23
CA GLY A 355 -21.28 8.34 2.38
C GLY A 355 -22.22 7.76 3.44
N ASN A 356 -22.70 6.52 3.24
CA ASN A 356 -23.60 5.86 4.19
C ASN A 356 -22.80 5.32 5.38
N THR A 357 -23.30 5.53 6.58
CA THR A 357 -22.64 5.02 7.79
C THR A 357 -22.81 3.51 7.87
N LYS A 358 -21.69 2.78 7.91
CA LYS A 358 -21.67 1.31 8.01
C LYS A 358 -21.63 0.82 9.45
N GLY A 359 -21.02 1.59 10.34
CA GLY A 359 -20.87 1.24 11.74
C GLY A 359 -20.07 2.27 12.51
N ILE A 360 -19.70 1.91 13.74
CA ILE A 360 -19.00 2.78 14.68
C ILE A 360 -17.80 2.05 15.25
N VAL A 361 -16.65 2.72 15.24
CA VAL A 361 -15.41 2.27 15.88
C VAL A 361 -15.26 2.96 17.22
N PHE A 362 -15.02 2.16 18.25
CA PHE A 362 -14.69 2.55 19.60
C PHE A 362 -13.22 2.21 19.85
N ALA A 363 -12.45 3.17 20.33
CA ALA A 363 -11.07 2.96 20.74
C ALA A 363 -10.90 3.45 22.18
N ALA A 364 -10.30 2.63 23.04
CA ALA A 364 -10.09 2.94 24.44
C ALA A 364 -8.65 2.62 24.85
N HIS A 365 -7.99 3.62 25.42
CA HIS A 365 -6.65 3.51 25.97
C HIS A 365 -6.74 3.34 27.49
N ASP A 366 -6.12 2.30 28.04
CA ASP A 366 -6.04 2.08 29.48
C ASP A 366 -5.15 3.15 30.13
N ILE A 367 -5.71 3.89 31.09
CA ILE A 367 -5.00 4.95 31.81
C ILE A 367 -4.78 4.60 33.29
N SER A 368 -4.95 3.34 33.68
CA SER A 368 -4.80 2.88 35.07
C SER A 368 -3.45 3.23 35.67
N GLU A 369 -2.35 2.99 34.93
CA GLU A 369 -0.99 3.33 35.39
C GLU A 369 -0.82 4.84 35.53
N ARG A 370 -1.33 5.62 34.57
CA ARG A 370 -1.27 7.09 34.60
C ARG A 370 -2.03 7.65 35.81
N GLU A 371 -3.17 7.07 36.15
CA GLU A 371 -3.96 7.49 37.31
C GLU A 371 -3.26 7.11 38.62
N LYS A 372 -2.65 5.92 38.69
CA LYS A 372 -1.80 5.50 39.81
C LYS A 372 -0.63 6.45 40.04
N ILE A 373 0.15 6.76 38.99
CA ILE A 373 1.28 7.71 39.04
C ILE A 373 0.79 9.09 39.49
N ARG A 374 -0.36 9.54 39.00
CA ARG A 374 -0.94 10.82 39.41
C ARG A 374 -1.25 10.84 40.91
N LEU A 375 -1.89 9.80 41.43
CA LEU A 375 -2.22 9.70 42.85
C LEU A 375 -0.96 9.64 43.73
N GLU A 376 0.06 8.87 43.32
CA GLU A 376 1.36 8.81 44.01
C GLU A 376 2.08 10.18 44.00
N LEU A 377 2.00 10.94 42.90
CA LEU A 377 2.55 12.28 42.83
C LEU A 377 1.79 13.26 43.74
N GLU A 378 0.46 13.16 43.80
CA GLU A 378 -0.38 13.98 44.69
C GLU A 378 -0.08 13.68 46.16
N SER A 379 0.08 12.40 46.54
CA SER A 379 0.46 12.02 47.91
C SER A 379 1.87 12.49 48.27
N SER A 380 2.85 12.27 47.39
CA SER A 380 4.23 12.71 47.59
C SER A 380 4.34 14.24 47.70
N ARG A 381 3.56 14.99 46.91
CA ARG A 381 3.47 16.46 47.04
C ARG A 381 2.92 16.87 48.40
N LYS A 382 1.88 16.20 48.90
CA LYS A 382 1.29 16.49 50.21
C LYS A 382 2.30 16.23 51.34
N GLU A 383 3.00 15.10 51.32
CA GLU A 383 4.05 14.76 52.30
C GLU A 383 5.18 15.79 52.30
N ARG A 384 5.65 16.19 51.11
CA ARG A 384 6.70 17.21 50.99
C ARG A 384 6.26 18.57 51.53
N LEU A 385 5.01 18.97 51.32
CA LEU A 385 4.48 20.23 51.87
C LEU A 385 4.44 20.20 53.40
N ILE A 386 4.04 19.06 54.00
CA ILE A 386 4.04 18.88 55.45
C ILE A 386 5.47 18.99 55.99
N ALA A 387 6.43 18.27 55.41
CA ALA A 387 7.83 18.29 55.83
C ALA A 387 8.48 19.69 55.72
N ILE A 388 8.17 20.45 54.66
CA ILE A 388 8.65 21.83 54.51
C ILE A 388 8.09 22.72 55.64
N ASN A 389 6.82 22.54 55.99
CA ASN A 389 6.18 23.34 57.05
C ASN A 389 6.76 23.01 58.43
N GLU A 390 6.97 21.72 58.73
CA GLU A 390 7.63 21.27 59.96
C GLU A 390 9.06 21.82 60.07
N ALA A 391 9.86 21.71 59.02
CA ALA A 391 11.22 22.25 58.99
C ALA A 391 11.24 23.79 59.17
N GLN A 392 10.27 24.50 58.56
CA GLN A 392 10.15 25.94 58.73
C GLN A 392 9.79 26.33 60.17
N GLU A 393 8.96 25.53 60.84
CA GLU A 393 8.59 25.75 62.24
C GLU A 393 9.75 25.46 63.21
N GLU A 394 10.51 24.39 62.97
CA GLU A 394 11.74 24.09 63.72
C GLU A 394 12.77 25.23 63.59
N GLU A 395 12.92 25.78 62.39
CA GLU A 395 13.88 26.87 62.16
C GLU A 395 13.42 28.17 62.83
N ARG A 396 12.11 28.48 62.80
CA ARG A 396 11.55 29.60 63.57
C ARG A 396 11.83 29.45 65.08
N MET A 397 11.75 28.21 65.61
CA MET A 397 12.02 27.94 67.03
C MET A 397 13.48 28.15 67.37
N ARG A 398 14.39 27.68 66.49
CA ARG A 398 15.82 27.92 66.62
C ARG A 398 16.12 29.43 66.68
N ILE A 399 15.60 30.20 65.71
CA ILE A 399 15.83 31.64 65.64
C ILE A 399 15.27 32.36 66.87
N ALA A 400 14.05 32.04 67.31
CA ALA A 400 13.46 32.62 68.51
C ALA A 400 14.33 32.39 69.76
N THR A 401 14.83 31.16 69.90
CA THR A 401 15.71 30.77 71.02
C THR A 401 17.05 31.52 70.95
N GLU A 402 17.68 31.62 69.78
CA GLU A 402 18.93 32.38 69.60
C GLU A 402 18.77 33.88 69.88
N ILE A 403 17.64 34.48 69.51
CA ILE A 403 17.36 35.89 69.82
C ILE A 403 17.18 36.08 71.32
N HIS A 404 16.38 35.23 71.98
CA HIS A 404 16.13 35.33 73.42
C HIS A 404 17.41 35.13 74.24
N ASP A 405 18.16 34.06 73.97
CA ASP A 405 19.32 33.68 74.76
C ASP A 405 20.57 34.48 74.39
N GLY A 406 20.75 34.80 73.11
CA GLY A 406 21.90 35.58 72.64
C GLY A 406 21.69 37.07 72.79
N LEU A 407 20.76 37.64 72.01
CA LEU A 407 20.55 39.08 71.93
C LEU A 407 19.94 39.63 73.24
N GLY A 408 18.96 38.92 73.81
CA GLY A 408 18.29 39.30 75.05
C GLY A 408 19.23 39.37 76.26
N GLN A 409 20.10 38.38 76.43
CA GLN A 409 21.07 38.37 77.53
C GLN A 409 22.15 39.44 77.37
N MET A 410 22.65 39.65 76.15
CA MET A 410 23.62 40.72 75.88
C MET A 410 23.06 42.10 76.19
N LEU A 411 21.85 42.41 75.73
CA LEU A 411 21.22 43.71 76.01
C LEU A 411 20.93 43.90 77.50
N THR A 412 20.49 42.84 78.20
CA THR A 412 20.27 42.88 79.66
C THR A 412 21.58 43.17 80.40
N GLY A 413 22.69 42.56 79.98
CA GLY A 413 24.01 42.83 80.56
C GLY A 413 24.51 44.26 80.29
N ILE A 414 24.23 44.81 79.10
CA ILE A 414 24.56 46.21 78.77
C ILE A 414 23.71 47.15 79.64
N SER A 415 22.40 46.93 79.76
CA SER A 415 21.50 47.73 80.61
C SER A 415 21.99 47.75 82.07
N TYR A 416 22.29 46.58 82.64
CA TYR A 416 22.83 46.46 83.99
C TYR A 416 24.17 47.17 84.19
N SER A 417 25.04 47.16 83.18
CA SER A 417 26.33 47.87 83.21
C SER A 417 26.15 49.39 83.17
N VAL A 418 25.17 49.88 82.41
CA VAL A 418 24.82 51.31 82.36
C VAL A 418 24.24 51.77 83.71
N ASP A 419 23.31 50.99 84.27
CA ASP A 419 22.66 51.31 85.55
C ASP A 419 23.66 51.35 86.72
N ASN A 420 24.47 50.30 86.90
CA ASN A 420 25.33 50.19 88.09
C ASN A 420 26.58 51.07 88.08
N TYR A 421 27.14 51.36 86.89
CA TYR A 421 28.42 52.09 86.83
C TYR A 421 28.26 53.58 86.65
N PHE A 422 27.12 54.05 86.10
CA PHE A 422 27.02 55.44 85.67
C PHE A 422 25.88 56.24 86.31
N MET A 423 24.80 55.61 86.82
CA MET A 423 23.66 56.39 87.34
C MET A 423 23.90 57.06 88.69
N ASP A 424 24.74 56.46 89.55
CA ASP A 424 25.06 56.97 90.90
C ASP A 424 26.29 57.90 90.94
N GLN A 425 27.00 58.08 89.82
CA GLN A 425 28.26 58.85 89.76
C GLN A 425 28.07 60.35 89.42
N PHE A 426 26.86 60.79 89.04
CA PHE A 426 26.62 62.15 88.55
C PHE A 426 25.44 62.86 89.23
N GLU A 427 25.59 64.15 89.50
CA GLU A 427 24.53 65.01 90.05
C GLU A 427 23.35 65.15 89.08
N ASN A 428 22.15 65.43 89.60
CA ASN A 428 20.87 65.38 88.85
C ASN A 428 20.75 66.35 87.66
N ASN A 429 21.71 67.24 87.42
CA ASN A 429 21.69 68.23 86.34
C ASN A 429 22.88 68.10 85.36
N ASP A 430 23.64 67.00 85.42
CA ASP A 430 24.77 66.76 84.53
C ASP A 430 24.29 66.37 83.11
N PRO A 431 24.72 67.06 82.03
CA PRO A 431 24.36 66.70 80.66
C PRO A 431 24.81 65.28 80.25
N ILE A 432 25.80 64.69 80.93
CA ILE A 432 26.23 63.30 80.73
C ILE A 432 25.18 62.32 81.28
N LYS A 433 24.57 62.63 82.45
CA LYS A 433 23.50 61.82 83.05
C LYS A 433 22.26 61.75 82.14
N ASN A 434 21.89 62.87 81.53
CA ASN A 434 20.77 62.91 80.57
C ASN A 434 21.06 62.06 79.30
N LYS A 435 22.31 62.03 78.82
CA LYS A 435 22.70 61.17 77.70
C LYS A 435 22.71 59.68 78.09
N LEU A 436 23.07 59.37 79.34
CA LEU A 436 23.03 58.00 79.86
C LEU A 436 21.59 57.49 80.04
N HIS A 437 20.67 58.34 80.52
CA HIS A 437 19.25 58.00 80.56
C HIS A 437 18.70 57.72 79.16
N LEU A 438 19.06 58.54 78.16
CA LEU A 438 18.66 58.28 76.78
C LEU A 438 19.22 56.95 76.23
N LEU A 439 20.46 56.60 76.56
CA LEU A 439 21.05 55.31 76.18
C LEU A 439 20.35 54.13 76.88
N HIS A 440 20.00 54.29 78.16
CA HIS A 440 19.23 53.31 78.91
C HIS A 440 17.85 53.08 78.27
N ASP A 441 17.10 54.16 78.00
CA ASP A 441 15.80 54.09 77.33
C ASP A 441 15.90 53.40 75.95
N GLN A 442 16.99 53.64 75.20
CA GLN A 442 17.24 52.98 73.91
C GLN A 442 17.56 51.48 74.07
N ILE A 443 18.31 51.09 75.09
CA ILE A 443 18.58 49.68 75.39
C ILE A 443 17.30 48.98 75.82
N ASP A 444 16.49 49.62 76.67
CA ASP A 444 15.21 49.08 77.10
C ASP A 444 14.24 48.92 75.91
N ALA A 445 14.18 49.91 75.01
CA ALA A 445 13.43 49.79 73.76
C ALA A 445 13.94 48.62 72.90
N ALA A 446 15.25 48.43 72.77
CA ALA A 446 15.85 47.31 72.03
C ALA A 446 15.59 45.95 72.69
N ILE A 447 15.56 45.88 74.04
CA ILE A 447 15.18 44.68 74.79
C ILE A 447 13.72 44.33 74.51
N GLN A 448 12.83 45.32 74.53
CA GLN A 448 11.41 45.11 74.24
C GLN A 448 11.19 44.69 72.77
N GLU A 449 11.90 45.31 71.82
CA GLU A 449 11.81 44.94 70.40
C GLU A 449 12.36 43.54 70.14
N SER A 450 13.52 43.18 70.71
CA SER A 450 14.09 41.83 70.64
C SER A 450 13.14 40.77 71.20
N ARG A 451 12.54 41.04 72.38
CA ARG A 451 11.53 40.18 72.99
C ARG A 451 10.31 40.06 72.10
N SER A 452 9.80 41.16 71.55
CA SER A 452 8.68 41.15 70.60
C SER A 452 8.97 40.28 69.38
N ILE A 453 10.17 40.38 68.79
CA ILE A 453 10.58 39.56 67.63
C ILE A 453 10.68 38.08 68.01
N ALA A 454 11.26 37.75 69.17
CA ALA A 454 11.31 36.37 69.66
C ALA A 454 9.90 35.81 69.93
N TYR A 455 8.99 36.63 70.47
CA TYR A 455 7.59 36.28 70.70
C TYR A 455 6.81 36.02 69.41
N ASP A 456 7.03 36.83 68.37
CA ASP A 456 6.48 36.60 67.03
C ASP A 456 7.02 35.31 66.41
N LEU A 457 8.24 34.91 66.80
CA LEU A 457 8.96 33.81 66.18
C LEU A 457 8.70 32.43 66.77
N ILE A 458 8.31 32.22 68.04
CA ILE A 458 7.65 30.97 68.56
C ILE A 458 7.47 30.99 70.09
N PRO A 459 6.59 30.15 70.67
CA PRO A 459 6.12 30.31 72.04
C PRO A 459 7.10 29.73 73.06
N ILE A 460 8.17 30.48 73.34
CA ILE A 460 9.10 30.25 74.46
C ILE A 460 8.32 30.19 75.79
N LEU A 461 7.31 31.05 75.94
CA LEU A 461 6.38 31.02 77.08
C LEU A 461 5.64 29.68 77.23
N LEU A 462 5.26 29.05 76.12
CA LEU A 462 4.56 27.76 76.15
C LEU A 462 5.49 26.65 76.61
N LYS A 463 6.73 26.63 76.10
CA LYS A 463 7.72 25.62 76.47
C LYS A 463 8.09 25.73 77.96
N ASP A 464 8.45 26.92 78.44
CA ASP A 464 9.03 27.08 79.77
C ASP A 464 7.97 27.23 80.88
N PHE A 465 6.79 27.81 80.57
CA PHE A 465 5.78 28.14 81.57
C PHE A 465 4.39 27.51 81.33
N GLY A 466 4.18 26.85 80.18
CA GLY A 466 2.95 26.10 79.88
C GLY A 466 1.83 26.93 79.26
N LEU A 467 0.80 26.24 78.77
CA LEU A 467 -0.27 26.82 77.96
C LEU A 467 -0.99 27.98 78.63
N ILE A 468 -1.35 27.82 79.91
CA ILE A 468 -2.12 28.82 80.66
C ILE A 468 -1.36 30.15 80.76
N VAL A 469 -0.04 30.10 81.02
CA VAL A 469 0.79 31.29 81.13
C VAL A 469 0.96 31.95 79.76
N ALA A 470 1.21 31.16 78.71
CA ALA A 470 1.36 31.65 77.36
C ALA A 470 0.08 32.34 76.83
N VAL A 471 -1.10 31.74 77.08
CA VAL A 471 -2.40 32.30 76.67
C VAL A 471 -2.74 33.57 77.46
N ASN A 472 -2.49 33.59 78.78
CA ASN A 472 -2.70 34.79 79.58
C ASN A 472 -1.85 35.96 79.10
N ASN A 473 -0.59 35.72 78.72
CA ASN A 473 0.27 36.74 78.17
C ASN A 473 -0.29 37.29 76.84
N LEU A 474 -0.67 36.40 75.91
CA LEU A 474 -1.28 36.76 74.64
C LEU A 474 -2.54 37.64 74.81
N ILE A 475 -3.34 37.34 75.84
CA ILE A 475 -4.57 38.07 76.15
C ILE A 475 -4.29 39.43 76.78
N THR A 476 -3.32 39.51 77.70
CA THR A 476 -2.87 40.79 78.28
C THR A 476 -2.41 41.75 77.19
N GLN A 477 -1.58 41.29 76.26
CA GLN A 477 -1.12 42.10 75.12
C GLN A 477 -2.30 42.53 74.21
N THR A 478 -3.22 41.61 73.93
CA THR A 478 -4.41 41.91 73.11
C THR A 478 -5.29 42.99 73.77
N ASN A 479 -5.43 42.93 75.10
CA ASN A 479 -6.16 43.94 75.87
C ASN A 479 -5.43 45.30 75.91
N GLU A 480 -4.09 45.31 75.97
CA GLU A 480 -3.26 46.51 75.98
C GLU A 480 -3.27 47.27 74.64
N GLN A 481 -3.31 46.55 73.51
CA GLN A 481 -3.39 47.16 72.17
C GLN A 481 -4.70 47.94 71.93
N GLY A 482 -5.74 47.66 72.72
CA GLY A 482 -7.03 48.34 72.66
C GLY A 482 -7.92 47.89 71.49
N GLY A 483 -9.24 48.01 71.67
CA GLY A 483 -10.24 47.70 70.63
C GLY A 483 -11.15 46.51 70.93
N ILE A 484 -10.74 45.60 71.84
CA ILE A 484 -11.55 44.48 72.34
C ILE A 484 -11.17 44.14 73.78
N LYS A 485 -12.13 43.63 74.57
CA LYS A 485 -11.88 43.08 75.90
C LYS A 485 -11.97 41.56 75.88
N VAL A 486 -10.84 40.89 76.02
CA VAL A 486 -10.74 39.42 76.04
C VAL A 486 -10.61 38.92 77.48
N ARG A 487 -11.40 37.91 77.84
CA ARG A 487 -11.32 37.18 79.12
C ARG A 487 -10.88 35.74 78.89
N PHE A 488 -10.11 35.22 79.85
CA PHE A 488 -9.70 33.82 79.85
C PHE A 488 -9.81 33.19 81.21
N ASP A 489 -10.46 32.04 81.22
CA ASP A 489 -10.63 31.22 82.41
C ASP A 489 -10.24 29.77 82.11
N ALA A 490 -9.55 29.14 83.04
CA ALA A 490 -9.16 27.74 82.96
C ALA A 490 -9.67 26.99 84.19
N PHE A 491 -10.46 25.93 83.96
CA PHE A 491 -11.08 25.14 85.01
C PHE A 491 -10.58 23.69 84.96
N ASN A 492 -10.14 23.17 86.12
CA ASN A 492 -9.61 21.82 86.28
C ASN A 492 -8.43 21.46 85.33
N TYR A 493 -7.76 22.47 84.76
CA TYR A 493 -6.63 22.27 83.86
C TYR A 493 -5.41 21.72 84.64
N PRO A 494 -4.75 20.65 84.17
CA PRO A 494 -3.55 20.12 84.82
C PRO A 494 -2.36 21.07 84.60
N ASN A 495 -1.38 21.10 85.51
CA ASN A 495 -0.23 22.02 85.37
C ASN A 495 0.50 21.95 84.01
N ARG A 496 0.48 20.78 83.34
CA ARG A 496 1.00 20.56 81.98
C ARG A 496 0.16 19.52 81.23
N LEU A 497 0.06 19.69 79.91
CA LEU A 497 -0.41 18.67 78.96
C LEU A 497 0.76 18.16 78.10
N ASP A 498 0.50 17.18 77.22
CA ASP A 498 1.45 16.78 76.18
C ASP A 498 1.90 18.02 75.38
N GLU A 499 3.21 18.15 75.17
CA GLU A 499 3.81 19.34 74.57
C GLU A 499 3.24 19.63 73.17
N LYS A 500 2.90 18.59 72.41
CA LYS A 500 2.32 18.75 71.08
C LYS A 500 0.87 19.24 71.17
N LEU A 501 0.12 18.74 72.16
CA LEU A 501 -1.24 19.20 72.43
C LEU A 501 -1.26 20.66 72.91
N GLU A 502 -0.36 21.06 73.80
CA GLU A 502 -0.20 22.46 74.25
C GLU A 502 0.10 23.38 73.05
N LYS A 503 0.97 22.96 72.12
CA LYS A 503 1.28 23.70 70.88
C LYS A 503 0.06 23.87 69.99
N VAL A 504 -0.72 22.81 69.79
CA VAL A 504 -1.94 22.87 68.97
C VAL A 504 -2.95 23.83 69.58
N LEU A 505 -3.22 23.73 70.88
CA LEU A 505 -4.17 24.60 71.58
C LEU A 505 -3.73 26.07 71.53
N TYR A 506 -2.44 26.33 71.77
CA TYR A 506 -1.89 27.68 71.69
C TYR A 506 -2.06 28.28 70.28
N ARG A 507 -1.74 27.52 69.23
CA ARG A 507 -1.89 27.97 67.84
C ARG A 507 -3.35 28.17 67.43
N VAL A 508 -4.26 27.35 67.94
CA VAL A 508 -5.70 27.52 67.75
C VAL A 508 -6.18 28.81 68.40
N ILE A 509 -5.82 29.05 69.66
CA ILE A 509 -6.21 30.28 70.39
C ILE A 509 -5.64 31.51 69.71
N GLN A 510 -4.37 31.46 69.26
CA GLN A 510 -3.72 32.53 68.52
C GLN A 510 -4.44 32.83 67.20
N GLU A 511 -4.76 31.80 66.41
CA GLU A 511 -5.46 31.97 65.14
C GLU A 511 -6.89 32.51 65.35
N ALA A 512 -7.58 32.03 66.38
CA ALA A 512 -8.91 32.51 66.75
C ALA A 512 -8.88 33.99 67.16
N LEU A 513 -7.95 34.39 68.03
CA LEU A 513 -7.76 35.79 68.42
C LEU A 513 -7.41 36.69 67.23
N ASN A 514 -6.55 36.23 66.32
CA ASN A 514 -6.22 36.97 65.10
C ASN A 514 -7.44 37.17 64.20
N ASN A 515 -8.27 36.12 64.06
CA ASN A 515 -9.53 36.21 63.32
C ASN A 515 -10.50 37.19 63.97
N ILE A 516 -10.61 37.17 65.30
CA ILE A 516 -11.43 38.13 66.06
C ILE A 516 -10.95 39.55 65.79
N LEU A 517 -9.65 39.84 65.96
CA LEU A 517 -9.08 41.18 65.76
C LEU A 517 -9.25 41.70 64.32
N LYS A 518 -9.12 40.83 63.32
CA LYS A 518 -9.19 41.23 61.90
C LYS A 518 -10.60 41.32 61.35
N HIS A 519 -11.52 40.50 61.84
CA HIS A 519 -12.79 40.24 61.14
C HIS A 519 -14.05 40.46 61.99
N SER A 520 -13.98 40.30 63.31
CA SER A 520 -15.21 40.29 64.14
C SER A 520 -15.78 41.69 64.41
N LYS A 521 -14.94 42.72 64.57
CA LYS A 521 -15.31 44.00 65.23
C LYS A 521 -16.00 43.80 66.60
N ALA A 522 -15.70 42.70 67.28
CA ALA A 522 -16.21 42.37 68.60
C ALA A 522 -15.73 43.38 69.65
N ARG A 523 -16.56 43.62 70.66
CA ARG A 523 -16.21 44.40 71.86
C ARG A 523 -15.74 43.49 72.98
N MET A 524 -16.21 42.26 73.02
CA MET A 524 -15.86 41.27 74.03
C MET A 524 -15.60 39.91 73.39
N ALA A 525 -14.58 39.21 73.90
CA ALA A 525 -14.35 37.80 73.61
C ALA A 525 -14.09 37.02 74.90
N ASN A 526 -14.52 35.78 74.93
CA ASN A 526 -14.39 34.88 76.06
C ASN A 526 -13.71 33.60 75.60
N ILE A 527 -12.63 33.21 76.28
CA ILE A 527 -11.89 31.98 76.00
C ILE A 527 -11.94 31.14 77.28
N GLN A 528 -12.40 29.91 77.17
CA GLN A 528 -12.50 29.01 78.32
C GLN A 528 -11.89 27.66 78.00
N ILE A 529 -11.04 27.17 78.90
CA ILE A 529 -10.52 25.80 78.84
C ILE A 529 -11.03 25.05 80.06
N VAL A 530 -11.72 23.94 79.82
CA VAL A 530 -12.27 23.08 80.87
C VAL A 530 -11.78 21.66 80.64
N LYS A 531 -11.17 21.06 81.66
CA LYS A 531 -10.95 19.61 81.68
C LYS A 531 -12.08 18.95 82.47
N HIS A 532 -12.74 17.97 81.86
CA HIS A 532 -13.71 17.10 82.53
C HIS A 532 -13.35 15.65 82.23
N GLU A 533 -13.01 14.88 83.27
CA GLU A 533 -12.56 13.48 83.14
C GLU A 533 -11.43 13.34 82.08
N ASP A 534 -11.70 12.57 81.02
CA ASP A 534 -10.77 12.27 79.92
C ASP A 534 -11.02 13.15 78.69
N MET A 535 -11.70 14.28 78.84
CA MET A 535 -11.97 15.24 77.76
C MET A 535 -11.49 16.64 78.13
N LEU A 536 -10.81 17.29 77.19
CA LEU A 536 -10.47 18.70 77.25
C LEU A 536 -11.39 19.48 76.30
N SER A 537 -12.09 20.47 76.83
CA SER A 537 -12.96 21.37 76.06
C SER A 537 -12.37 22.77 76.02
N LEU A 538 -12.26 23.35 74.83
CA LEU A 538 -11.87 24.73 74.59
C LEU A 538 -13.05 25.44 73.90
N SER A 539 -13.62 26.46 74.56
CA SER A 539 -14.60 27.37 73.97
C SER A 539 -13.96 28.72 73.69
N ILE A 540 -14.24 29.28 72.51
CA ILE A 540 -13.85 30.63 72.12
C ILE A 540 -15.09 31.32 71.54
N GLU A 541 -15.53 32.38 72.20
CA GLU A 541 -16.74 33.13 71.86
C GLU A 541 -16.43 34.61 71.65
N ASP A 542 -16.97 35.23 70.61
CA ASP A 542 -16.93 36.68 70.39
C ASP A 542 -18.32 37.27 70.13
N ASP A 543 -18.53 38.54 70.48
CA ASP A 543 -19.80 39.28 70.27
C ASP A 543 -19.85 40.09 68.96
N GLY A 544 -19.05 39.69 67.96
CA GLY A 544 -18.86 40.42 66.72
C GLY A 544 -19.94 40.23 65.65
N LEU A 545 -19.59 40.61 64.41
CA LEU A 545 -20.51 40.60 63.26
C LEU A 545 -20.88 39.20 62.76
N GLY A 546 -20.17 38.14 63.14
CA GLY A 546 -20.38 36.78 62.65
C GLY A 546 -20.33 36.64 61.11
N PHE A 547 -20.61 35.45 60.59
CA PHE A 547 -20.64 35.19 59.15
C PHE A 547 -21.53 33.99 58.77
N ASP A 548 -21.97 33.95 57.52
CA ASP A 548 -22.80 32.86 56.97
C ASP A 548 -21.93 31.69 56.51
N LEU A 549 -21.91 30.61 57.31
CA LEU A 549 -21.16 29.38 57.05
C LEU A 549 -21.50 28.71 55.70
N THR A 550 -22.72 28.90 55.17
CA THR A 550 -23.17 28.26 53.92
C THR A 550 -22.62 28.95 52.67
N LYS A 551 -22.40 30.27 52.73
CA LYS A 551 -21.82 31.06 51.63
C LYS A 551 -20.30 30.92 51.54
N THR A 552 -19.62 30.69 52.66
CA THR A 552 -18.16 30.59 52.73
C THR A 552 -17.61 29.28 52.13
N LYS A 553 -18.38 28.18 52.19
CA LYS A 553 -17.99 26.89 51.54
C LYS A 553 -17.92 26.96 50.01
N LYS A 554 -18.57 27.94 49.35
CA LYS A 554 -18.62 28.08 47.88
C LYS A 554 -17.53 29.00 47.28
N LYS A 555 -16.79 29.77 48.07
CA LYS A 555 -15.73 30.68 47.60
C LYS A 555 -14.35 30.21 48.07
N SER A 556 -13.89 29.08 47.54
CA SER A 556 -12.56 28.52 47.80
C SER A 556 -11.50 29.19 46.92
N SER A 557 -10.99 30.36 47.33
CA SER A 557 -9.67 30.78 46.83
C SER A 557 -8.86 31.69 47.74
N LYS A 558 -9.43 32.41 48.73
CA LYS A 558 -8.60 33.25 49.63
C LYS A 558 -9.02 33.38 51.11
N GLY A 559 -10.18 32.87 51.55
CA GLY A 559 -10.77 33.25 52.85
C GLY A 559 -10.99 32.15 53.90
N GLY A 560 -10.49 30.92 53.73
CA GLY A 560 -10.82 29.78 54.61
C GLY A 560 -9.63 29.00 55.17
N ILE A 561 -8.40 29.45 54.92
CA ILE A 561 -7.17 28.70 55.26
C ILE A 561 -6.98 28.59 56.78
N GLY A 562 -7.30 29.64 57.55
CA GLY A 562 -7.17 29.65 59.01
C GLY A 562 -8.09 28.65 59.70
N LEU A 563 -9.39 28.65 59.36
CA LEU A 563 -10.37 27.70 59.91
C LEU A 563 -10.07 26.24 59.51
N MET A 564 -9.62 26.01 58.28
CA MET A 564 -9.21 24.67 57.83
C MET A 564 -7.99 24.17 58.61
N SER A 565 -6.97 25.03 58.76
CA SER A 565 -5.77 24.72 59.52
C SER A 565 -6.07 24.39 60.99
N MET A 566 -6.97 25.14 61.64
CA MET A 566 -7.43 24.81 63.00
C MET A 566 -8.10 23.44 63.04
N LYS A 567 -8.97 23.13 62.06
CA LYS A 567 -9.64 21.84 61.99
C LYS A 567 -8.69 20.66 61.80
N GLU A 568 -7.76 20.77 60.85
CA GLU A 568 -6.77 19.72 60.59
C GLU A 568 -5.89 19.44 61.81
N ARG A 569 -5.48 20.50 62.54
CA ARG A 569 -4.67 20.37 63.76
C ARG A 569 -5.41 19.71 64.91
N VAL A 570 -6.69 20.04 65.12
CA VAL A 570 -7.53 19.41 66.15
C VAL A 570 -7.80 17.94 65.82
N GLN A 571 -8.08 17.64 64.55
CA GLN A 571 -8.30 16.27 64.08
C GLN A 571 -7.06 15.37 64.23
N ALA A 572 -5.85 15.93 64.15
CA ALA A 572 -4.61 15.18 64.38
C ALA A 572 -4.50 14.59 65.80
N PHE A 573 -5.28 15.11 66.75
CA PHE A 573 -5.37 14.63 68.13
C PHE A 573 -6.70 13.92 68.41
N ASN A 574 -7.37 13.39 67.37
CA ASN A 574 -8.70 12.78 67.46
C ASN A 574 -9.76 13.71 68.07
N GLY A 575 -9.52 15.01 68.05
CA GLY A 575 -10.46 16.01 68.55
C GLY A 575 -11.52 16.39 67.54
N ASN A 576 -12.63 16.91 68.03
CA ASN A 576 -13.69 17.49 67.21
C ASN A 576 -13.68 19.01 67.34
N ILE A 577 -14.05 19.70 66.26
CA ILE A 577 -14.22 21.16 66.23
C ILE A 577 -15.57 21.49 65.60
N SER A 578 -16.37 22.29 66.31
CA SER A 578 -17.62 22.86 65.83
C SER A 578 -17.53 24.37 65.85
N ILE A 579 -17.90 24.99 64.73
CA ILE A 579 -17.92 26.44 64.57
C ILE A 579 -19.36 26.84 64.32
N HIS A 580 -19.90 27.66 65.22
CA HIS A 580 -21.22 28.25 65.11
C HIS A 580 -21.07 29.74 64.86
N SER A 581 -21.66 30.22 63.77
CA SER A 581 -21.71 31.65 63.51
C SER A 581 -22.97 32.00 62.74
N SER A 582 -23.53 33.15 63.06
CA SER A 582 -24.60 33.75 62.27
C SER A 582 -24.39 35.26 62.17
N PRO A 583 -24.81 35.90 61.07
CA PRO A 583 -24.66 37.34 60.91
C PRO A 583 -25.24 38.13 62.09
N ASN A 584 -24.44 39.03 62.65
CA ASN A 584 -24.66 39.89 63.82
C ASN A 584 -24.81 39.18 65.19
N ASN A 585 -24.47 37.89 65.29
CA ASN A 585 -24.48 37.15 66.56
C ASN A 585 -23.11 36.54 66.90
N GLY A 586 -22.02 37.12 66.40
CA GLY A 586 -20.68 36.67 66.74
C GLY A 586 -20.27 35.31 66.17
N VAL A 587 -19.21 34.74 66.75
CA VAL A 587 -18.68 33.42 66.43
C VAL A 587 -18.44 32.66 67.73
N GLU A 588 -18.82 31.40 67.74
CA GLU A 588 -18.51 30.43 68.78
C GLU A 588 -17.72 29.27 68.15
N ILE A 589 -16.55 28.98 68.71
CA ILE A 589 -15.70 27.85 68.33
C ILE A 589 -15.60 26.95 69.55
N LEU A 590 -16.11 25.73 69.41
CA LEU A 590 -16.02 24.68 70.42
C LEU A 590 -15.09 23.58 69.93
N ILE A 591 -14.14 23.21 70.76
CA ILE A 591 -13.16 22.15 70.50
C ILE A 591 -13.18 21.16 71.64
N GLU A 592 -13.28 19.88 71.31
CA GLU A 592 -13.30 18.78 72.26
C GLU A 592 -12.20 17.77 71.90
N ILE A 593 -11.29 17.49 72.83
CA ILE A 593 -10.15 16.60 72.59
C ILE A 593 -10.12 15.51 73.67
N PRO A 594 -10.16 14.22 73.29
CA PRO A 594 -9.96 13.12 74.23
C PRO A 594 -8.51 13.08 74.73
N LEU A 595 -8.33 12.97 76.04
CA LEU A 595 -7.02 12.92 76.72
C LEU A 595 -6.50 11.49 76.93
N ASN A 596 -7.34 10.47 76.73
CA ASN A 596 -6.91 9.07 76.68
C ASN A 596 -6.44 8.72 75.27
N LEU A 597 -5.12 8.67 75.09
CA LEU A 597 -4.45 8.00 73.97
C LEU A 597 -3.86 6.67 74.45
#